data_AF-A0A357KLY4-F1
#
_entry.id   AF-A0A357KLY4-F1
#
_cell.length_a   1.000
_cell.length_b   1.000
_cell.length_c   1.000
_cell.angle_alpha   90.00
_cell.angle_beta   90.00
_cell.angle_gamma   90.00
#
_symmetry.space_group_name_H-M   'P 1'
#
loop_
_entity.id
_entity.type
_entity.pdbx_description
1 polymer ?
#
loop_
_entity_poly.entity_id
_entity_poly.type
_entity_poly.pdbx_seq_one_letter_code
_entity_poly.pdbx_strand_id
1 'polypeptide(L)' 'MHPHDKVQKSPVGVMRRGRLVGVMVSSEDYEEMRQFYANRLQRTVRDVGNSASEQGLTEEKLADLLANDS' A
#
# COMPACT_ATOMS: atom_id res chain seq x y z
N MET A 1 21.77 -6.42 29.44
CA MET A 1 21.34 -5.67 28.25
C MET A 1 19.82 -5.67 28.27
N HIS A 2 19.21 -4.55 28.67
CA HIS A 2 17.76 -4.46 28.90
C HIS A 2 17.00 -4.52 27.56
N PRO A 3 15.90 -5.29 27.48
CA PRO A 3 15.10 -5.39 26.26
C PRO A 3 14.42 -4.04 25.99
N HIS A 4 14.77 -3.45 24.85
CA HIS A 4 14.09 -2.38 24.13
C HIS A 4 12.92 -1.68 24.85
N ASP A 5 13.16 -0.44 25.29
CA ASP A 5 12.15 0.61 25.38
C ASP A 5 11.59 0.93 23.97
N LYS A 6 10.87 -0.01 23.34
CA LYS A 6 9.99 0.36 22.23
C LYS A 6 8.74 0.96 22.88
N VAL A 7 8.82 2.26 23.20
CA VAL A 7 7.63 3.06 23.49
C VAL A 7 6.75 2.93 22.27
N GLN A 8 5.66 2.18 22.40
CA GLN A 8 4.64 2.03 21.36
C GLN A 8 3.94 3.39 21.23
N LYS A 9 4.50 4.29 20.41
CA LYS A 9 3.93 5.60 20.14
C LYS A 9 2.82 5.40 19.13
N SER A 10 1.60 5.17 19.61
CA SER A 10 0.42 5.15 18.75
C SER A 10 0.37 6.41 17.88
N PRO A 11 -0.16 6.34 16.64
CA PRO A 11 -0.28 7.50 15.77
C PRO A 11 -0.97 8.67 16.47
N VAL A 12 -0.38 9.86 16.42
CA VAL A 12 -0.90 11.06 17.10
C VAL A 12 -1.53 12.00 16.08
N GLY A 13 -2.79 12.35 16.27
CA GLY A 13 -3.47 13.36 15.45
C GLY A 13 -2.95 14.78 15.73
N VAL A 14 -2.54 15.50 14.70
CA VAL A 14 -2.16 16.92 14.76
C VAL A 14 -3.39 17.77 14.46
N MET A 15 -3.73 18.67 15.39
CA MET A 15 -4.91 19.54 15.29
C MET A 15 -4.53 21.00 14.97
N ARG A 16 -5.33 21.68 14.15
CA ARG A 16 -5.23 23.14 13.90
C ARG A 16 -6.62 23.76 13.92
N ARG A 17 -6.85 24.74 14.80
CA ARG A 17 -8.16 25.42 14.97
C ARG A 17 -9.33 24.43 15.14
N GLY A 18 -9.12 23.38 15.94
CA GLY A 18 -10.13 22.34 16.20
C GLY A 18 -10.35 21.32 15.06
N ARG A 19 -9.52 21.34 14.01
CA ARG A 19 -9.59 20.38 12.89
C ARG A 19 -8.36 19.50 12.85
N LEU A 20 -8.54 18.21 12.58
CA LEU A 20 -7.44 17.29 12.29
C LEU A 20 -6.78 17.71 10.98
N VAL A 21 -5.48 17.97 11.02
CA VAL A 21 -4.69 18.40 9.85
C VAL A 21 -3.60 17.42 9.47
N GLY A 22 -3.34 16.41 10.29
CA GLY A 22 -2.38 15.36 9.98
C GLY A 22 -2.30 14.31 11.07
N VAL A 23 -1.57 13.24 10.80
CA VAL A 23 -1.24 12.20 11.77
C VAL A 23 0.27 12.08 11.79
N MET A 24 0.87 12.17 12.97
CA MET A 24 2.28 11.98 13.21
C MET A 24 2.52 10.55 13.68
N VAL A 25 3.47 9.88 13.04
CA VAL A 25 3.93 8.52 13.36
C VAL A 25 5.45 8.55 13.49
N SER A 26 6.04 7.54 14.14
CA SER A 26 7.49 7.39 14.12
C SER A 26 7.95 7.11 12.68
N SER A 27 9.19 7.48 12.36
CA SER A 27 9.76 7.19 11.03
C SER A 27 9.90 5.69 10.76
N GLU A 28 10.17 4.90 11.80
CA GLU A 28 10.25 3.43 11.72
C GLU A 28 8.88 2.84 11.38
N ASP A 29 7.84 3.20 12.14
CA ASP A 29 6.46 2.72 11.90
C ASP A 29 5.94 3.16 10.53
N TYR A 30 6.27 4.39 10.10
CA TYR A 30 5.90 4.85 8.77
C TYR A 30 6.52 3.99 7.67
N GLU A 31 7.80 3.68 7.77
CA GLU A 31 8.51 2.90 6.76
C GLU A 31 8.04 1.44 6.75
N GLU A 32 7.80 0.84 7.92
CA GLU A 32 7.20 -0.48 8.03
C GLU A 32 5.81 -0.53 7.39
N MET A 33 4.94 0.44 7.69
CA MET A 33 3.62 0.56 7.06
C MET A 33 3.72 0.73 5.54
N ARG A 34 4.63 1.60 5.09
CA ARG A 34 4.86 1.87 3.66
C ARG A 34 5.27 0.59 2.93
N GLN A 35 6.23 -0.15 3.47
CA GLN A 35 6.69 -1.41 2.89
C GLN A 35 5.58 -2.47 2.89
N PHE A 36 4.85 -2.59 3.99
CA PHE A 36 3.71 -3.51 4.09
C PHE A 36 2.67 -3.25 2.99
N TYR A 37 2.25 -2.00 2.81
CA TYR A 37 1.26 -1.65 1.78
C TYR A 37 1.81 -1.81 0.36
N ALA A 38 3.07 -1.47 0.11
CA ALA A 38 3.71 -1.71 -1.19
C ALA A 38 3.74 -3.20 -1.54
N ASN A 39 4.16 -4.05 -0.59
CA ASN A 39 4.19 -5.50 -0.76
C ASN A 39 2.78 -6.07 -0.99
N ARG A 40 1.79 -5.59 -0.24
CA ARG A 40 0.39 -5.98 -0.42
C ARG A 40 -0.10 -5.61 -1.82
N LEU A 41 0.16 -4.39 -2.28
CA LEU A 41 -0.24 -3.94 -3.61
C LEU A 41 0.41 -4.79 -4.71
N GLN A 42 1.73 -5.01 -4.63
CA GLN A 42 2.45 -5.86 -5.58
C GLN A 42 1.87 -7.28 -5.64
N ARG A 43 1.54 -7.85 -4.49
CA ARG A 43 0.90 -9.17 -4.41
C ARG A 43 -0.46 -9.16 -5.10
N THR A 44 -1.32 -8.20 -4.78
CA THR A 44 -2.65 -8.09 -5.41
C THR A 44 -2.55 -7.93 -6.92
N VAL A 45 -1.65 -7.08 -7.43
CA VAL A 45 -1.46 -6.91 -8.88
C VAL A 45 -1.01 -8.21 -9.54
N ARG A 46 -0.09 -8.95 -8.93
CA ARG A 46 0.34 -10.26 -9.43
C ARG A 46 -0.79 -11.27 -9.44
N ASP A 47 -1.56 -11.36 -8.35
CA ASP A 47 -2.67 -12.31 -8.22
C ASP A 47 -3.75 -12.02 -9.29
N VAL A 48 -4.07 -10.75 -9.53
CA VAL A 48 -4.98 -10.34 -10.59
C VAL A 48 -4.43 -10.68 -11.98
N GLY A 49 -3.16 -10.38 -12.25
CA GLY A 49 -2.51 -10.69 -13.52
C GLY A 49 -2.50 -12.20 -13.83
N ASN A 50 -2.19 -13.02 -12.82
CA ASN A 50 -2.24 -14.48 -12.93
C ASN A 50 -3.67 -14.95 -13.20
N SER A 51 -4.65 -14.48 -12.42
CA SER A 51 -6.05 -14.89 -12.59
C SER A 51 -6.61 -14.49 -13.95
N ALA A 52 -6.26 -13.31 -14.46
CA ALA A 52 -6.65 -12.88 -15.80
C ALA A 52 -6.02 -13.75 -16.89
N SER A 53 -4.73 -14.10 -16.73
CA SER A 53 -4.01 -14.97 -17.66
C SER A 53 -4.61 -16.39 -17.68
N GLU A 54 -4.93 -16.95 -16.52
CA GLU A 54 -5.63 -18.24 -16.38
C GLU A 54 -7.01 -18.24 -17.04
N GLN A 55 -7.69 -17.09 -17.02
CA GLN A 55 -8.98 -16.88 -17.71
C GLN A 55 -8.82 -16.59 -19.21
N GLY A 56 -7.60 -16.68 -19.76
CA GLY A 56 -7.33 -16.57 -21.18
C GLY A 56 -7.16 -15.14 -21.69
N LEU A 57 -6.84 -14.19 -20.80
CA LEU A 57 -6.32 -12.88 -21.18
C LEU A 57 -4.88 -13.06 -21.70
N THR A 58 -4.71 -12.92 -23.01
CA THR A 58 -3.40 -12.93 -23.67
C THR A 58 -2.88 -11.51 -23.84
N GLU A 59 -1.59 -11.37 -24.14
CA GLU A 59 -0.98 -10.07 -24.42
C GLU A 59 -1.70 -9.32 -25.56
N GLU A 60 -2.10 -10.05 -26.61
CA GLU A 60 -2.87 -9.51 -27.74
C GLU A 60 -4.23 -8.95 -27.30
N LYS A 61 -5.01 -9.73 -26.53
CA LYS A 61 -6.31 -9.29 -26.01
C LYS A 61 -6.16 -8.12 -25.04
N LEU A 62 -5.09 -8.09 -24.24
CA LEU A 62 -4.80 -6.98 -23.35
C LEU A 62 -4.48 -5.70 -24.15
N ALA A 63 -3.66 -5.81 -25.19
CA ALA A 63 -3.35 -4.70 -26.08
C ALA A 63 -4.62 -4.15 -26.76
N ASP A 64 -5.49 -5.03 -27.24
CA ASP A 64 -6.79 -4.64 -27.82
C ASP A 64 -7.69 -3.93 -26.81
N LEU A 65 -7.78 -4.41 -25.57
CA LEU A 65 -8.55 -3.76 -24.50
C LEU A 65 -8.03 -2.36 -24.20
N LEU A 66 -6.71 -2.20 -24.04
CA LEU A 66 -6.09 -0.91 -23.73
C LEU A 66 -6.23 0.11 -24.87
N ALA A 67 -6.24 -0.35 -26.12
CA ALA A 67 -6.45 0.50 -27.29
C ALA A 67 -7.91 1.02 -27.41
N ASN A 68 -8.88 0.29 -26.86
CA ASN A 68 -10.31 0.65 -26.92
C ASN A 68 -10.79 1.52 -25.73
N ASP A 69 -10.00 1.62 -24.65
CA ASP A 69 -10.28 2.45 -23.47
C ASP A 69 -9.72 3.90 -23.59
N SER A 70 -9.04 4.22 -24.69
CA SER A 70 -8.46 5.54 -25.01
C SER A 70 -9.31 6.32 -26.01
#